data_AF-A0A6P0NGS2-F1
#
_entry.id   AF-A0A6P0NGS2-F1
#
_cell.length_a   1.000
_cell.length_b   1.000
_cell.length_c   1.000
_cell.angle_alpha   90.00
_cell.angle_beta   90.00
_cell.angle_gamma   90.00
#
_symmetry.space_group_name_H-M   'P 1'
#
loop_
_entity.id
_entity.type
_entity.pdbx_description
1 polymer ?
#
loop_
_entity_poly.entity_id
_entity_poly.type
_entity_poly.pdbx_seq_one_letter_code
_entity_poly.pdbx_strand_id
1 'polypeptide(L)'
;MSNIDKITANEELFTELTPEQGAVVEGGATLQVRYLFANHPTQDDPVIEVGRKTIFAKDNVNTTQSIFKTFHFTGETTLSLWDRDPGHYNDDLLGFVKVTGTPTGIKSLKADGYTLTYRVL
;
A
#
# COMPACT_ATOMS: atom_id res chain seq x y z
N MET A 1 -22.23 -61.51 12.09
CA MET A 1 -21.24 -60.63 12.73
C MET A 1 -20.95 -59.50 11.76
N SER A 2 -21.35 -58.29 12.13
CA SER A 2 -21.16 -57.06 11.35
C SER A 2 -19.75 -56.54 11.59
N ASN A 3 -19.02 -56.18 10.53
CA ASN A 3 -17.91 -55.24 10.60
C ASN A 3 -17.99 -54.35 9.36
N ILE A 4 -18.56 -53.16 9.59
CA ILE A 4 -18.44 -51.99 8.73
C ILE A 4 -16.99 -51.54 8.84
N ASP A 5 -16.16 -51.92 7.88
CA ASP A 5 -14.81 -51.37 7.77
C ASP A 5 -14.88 -50.00 7.11
N LYS A 6 -15.01 -49.01 8.02
CA LYS A 6 -14.34 -47.71 8.01
C LYS A 6 -14.16 -47.11 6.62
N ILE A 7 -15.11 -46.23 6.29
CA ILE A 7 -14.91 -45.09 5.40
C ILE A 7 -13.53 -44.52 5.68
N THR A 8 -12.61 -44.70 4.74
CA THR A 8 -11.30 -44.06 4.71
C THR A 8 -11.57 -42.58 4.91
N ALA A 9 -11.17 -42.06 6.06
CA ALA A 9 -11.19 -40.63 6.30
C ALA A 9 -10.37 -40.01 5.18
N ASN A 10 -11.04 -39.34 4.24
CA ASN A 10 -10.44 -38.23 3.54
C ASN A 10 -10.10 -37.25 4.66
N GLU A 11 -8.91 -37.39 5.23
CA GLU A 11 -8.22 -36.27 5.85
C GLU A 11 -8.05 -35.26 4.73
N GLU A 12 -9.09 -34.46 4.53
CA GLU A 12 -9.05 -33.25 3.74
C GLU A 12 -7.81 -32.50 4.24
N LEU A 13 -6.82 -32.44 3.35
CA LEU A 13 -5.58 -31.71 3.53
C LEU A 13 -5.93 -30.22 3.60
N PHE A 14 -6.56 -29.79 4.68
CA PHE A 14 -6.60 -28.39 5.05
C PHE A 14 -5.18 -28.05 5.49
N THR A 15 -4.36 -27.72 4.50
CA THR A 15 -3.14 -26.97 4.76
C THR A 15 -3.62 -25.68 5.39
N GLU A 16 -3.42 -25.56 6.70
CA GLU A 16 -3.69 -24.34 7.45
C GLU A 16 -2.87 -23.24 6.77
N LEU A 17 -3.54 -22.45 5.94
CA LEU A 17 -2.92 -21.29 5.32
C LEU A 17 -2.50 -20.40 6.49
N THR A 18 -1.23 -20.00 6.51
CA THR A 18 -0.85 -18.95 7.44
C THR A 18 -1.74 -17.73 7.18
N PRO A 19 -2.03 -16.86 8.15
CA PRO A 19 -2.86 -15.67 7.92
C PRO A 19 -2.40 -14.85 6.70
N GLU A 20 -1.10 -14.86 6.44
CA GLU A 20 -0.45 -14.23 5.28
C GLU A 20 -0.77 -14.93 3.95
N GLN A 21 -0.99 -16.24 3.95
CA GLN A 21 -1.45 -17.02 2.80
C GLN A 21 -2.99 -17.00 2.67
N GLY A 22 -3.73 -16.86 3.77
CA GLY A 22 -5.20 -16.76 3.78
C GLY A 22 -5.72 -15.46 3.17
N ALA A 23 -5.03 -14.34 3.40
CA ALA A 23 -5.35 -13.05 2.76
C ALA A 23 -5.15 -13.08 1.23
N VAL A 24 -4.28 -13.96 0.73
CA VAL A 24 -3.94 -14.09 -0.69
C VAL A 24 -5.00 -14.86 -1.48
N VAL A 25 -5.83 -15.69 -0.82
CA VAL A 25 -6.68 -16.64 -1.53
C VAL A 25 -7.96 -16.04 -2.12
N GLU A 26 -8.62 -15.02 -1.53
CA GLU A 26 -9.83 -14.42 -2.15
C GLU A 26 -10.13 -12.91 -1.88
N GLY A 27 -9.35 -12.17 -1.07
CA GLY A 27 -9.88 -10.93 -0.45
C GLY A 27 -9.38 -9.56 -0.93
N GLY A 28 -8.25 -9.48 -1.65
CA GLY A 28 -7.55 -8.21 -1.86
C GLY A 28 -6.93 -7.66 -0.55
N ALA A 29 -6.12 -6.60 -0.67
CA ALA A 29 -5.41 -5.97 0.44
C ALA A 29 -5.75 -4.49 0.56
N THR A 30 -5.57 -3.93 1.75
CA THR A 30 -5.82 -2.50 1.99
C THR A 30 -4.54 -1.75 2.28
N LEU A 31 -4.14 -0.86 1.39
CA LEU A 31 -3.05 0.09 1.64
C LEU A 31 -3.59 1.28 2.43
N GLN A 32 -3.03 1.56 3.60
CA GLN A 32 -3.29 2.77 4.36
C GLN A 32 -2.11 3.74 4.25
N VAL A 33 -2.35 4.93 3.71
CA VAL A 33 -1.40 6.05 3.63
C VAL A 33 -1.70 7.05 4.74
N ARG A 34 -0.70 7.40 5.55
CA ARG A 34 -0.93 8.03 6.87
C ARG A 34 -0.45 9.46 6.94
N TYR A 35 0.86 9.67 6.81
CA TYR A 35 1.49 10.98 6.96
C TYR A 35 2.49 11.22 5.84
N LEU A 36 2.55 12.46 5.39
CA LEU A 36 3.64 13.00 4.58
C LEU A 36 4.41 14.00 5.44
N PHE A 37 5.62 13.64 5.85
CA PHE A 37 6.52 14.57 6.53
C PHE A 37 7.31 15.34 5.47
N ALA A 38 7.28 16.66 5.53
CA ALA A 38 8.12 17.53 4.70
C ALA A 38 9.29 18.01 5.55
N ASN A 39 10.51 17.72 5.14
CA ASN A 39 11.73 18.16 5.78
C ASN A 39 12.65 18.79 4.74
N HIS A 40 12.43 20.09 4.49
CA HIS A 40 13.12 20.85 3.45
C HIS A 40 13.07 20.19 2.07
N PRO A 41 11.87 19.89 1.53
CA PRO A 41 11.76 19.37 0.17
C PRO A 41 12.21 20.45 -0.83
N THR A 42 12.77 20.03 -1.98
CA THR A 42 13.24 20.98 -2.99
C THR A 42 12.10 21.49 -3.86
N GLN A 43 11.07 20.67 -4.01
CA GLN A 43 9.80 21.01 -4.62
C GLN A 43 8.67 20.92 -3.59
N ASP A 44 7.63 21.73 -3.71
CA ASP A 44 6.65 21.94 -2.64
C ASP A 44 5.20 21.59 -3.00
N ASP A 45 4.93 20.98 -4.15
CA ASP A 45 3.57 20.66 -4.59
C ASP A 45 3.32 19.13 -4.68
N PRO A 46 3.36 18.39 -3.57
CA PRO A 46 3.33 16.94 -3.58
C PRO A 46 1.98 16.37 -4.01
N VAL A 47 2.04 15.38 -4.90
CA VAL A 47 0.93 14.53 -5.32
C VAL A 47 1.25 13.07 -5.00
N ILE A 48 0.33 12.40 -4.31
CA ILE A 48 0.47 10.98 -3.95
C ILE A 48 -0.56 10.18 -4.72
N GLU A 49 -0.08 9.16 -5.41
CA GLU A 49 -0.92 8.25 -6.18
C GLU A 49 -0.75 6.80 -5.75
N VAL A 50 -1.84 6.04 -5.89
CA VAL A 50 -1.85 4.59 -5.76
C VAL A 50 -2.42 3.99 -7.05
N GLY A 51 -1.60 3.21 -7.77
CA GLY A 51 -2.02 2.52 -8.99
C GLY A 51 -2.64 3.44 -10.05
N ARG A 52 -2.16 4.70 -10.16
CA ARG A 52 -2.65 5.80 -11.03
C ARG A 52 -3.85 6.59 -10.52
N LYS A 53 -4.28 6.38 -9.27
CA LYS A 53 -5.30 7.22 -8.62
C LYS A 53 -4.66 8.16 -7.63
N THR A 54 -4.86 9.46 -7.81
CA THR A 54 -4.48 10.46 -6.81
C THR A 54 -5.31 10.28 -5.53
N ILE A 55 -4.62 10.15 -4.39
CA ILE A 55 -5.22 10.05 -3.06
C ILE A 55 -4.97 11.28 -2.19
N PHE A 56 -3.96 12.06 -2.55
CA PHE A 56 -3.60 13.31 -1.90
C PHE A 56 -2.88 14.19 -2.92
N ALA A 57 -3.21 15.48 -2.92
CA ALA A 57 -2.52 16.52 -3.68
C ALA A 57 -2.65 17.81 -2.89
N LYS A 58 -1.56 18.55 -2.73
CA LYS A 58 -1.59 19.83 -2.04
C LYS A 58 -0.42 20.67 -2.47
N ASP A 59 -0.67 21.96 -2.63
CA ASP A 59 0.36 22.91 -3.04
C ASP A 59 1.08 23.50 -1.81
N ASN A 60 2.35 23.86 -1.96
CA ASN A 60 3.21 24.57 -1.01
C ASN A 60 3.35 23.86 0.35
N VAL A 61 3.58 22.54 0.33
CA VAL A 61 3.74 21.69 1.50
C VAL A 61 5.17 21.73 2.04
N ASN A 62 5.34 22.51 3.10
CA ASN A 62 6.57 22.63 3.88
C ASN A 62 6.48 22.07 5.32
N THR A 63 5.36 21.43 5.67
CA THR A 63 5.11 20.85 7.00
C THR A 63 4.43 19.48 6.90
N THR A 64 4.40 18.74 8.01
CA THR A 64 3.73 17.43 8.10
C THR A 64 2.25 17.51 7.72
N GLN A 65 1.82 16.66 6.79
CA GLN A 65 0.43 16.50 6.39
C GLN A 65 -0.14 15.18 6.93
N SER A 66 -1.31 15.24 7.55
CA SER A 66 -2.10 14.07 7.91
C SER A 66 -3.01 13.68 6.75
N ILE A 67 -2.89 12.45 6.26
CA ILE A 67 -3.58 11.94 5.07
C ILE A 67 -4.66 10.93 5.45
N PHE A 68 -4.27 9.86 6.15
CA PHE A 68 -5.14 8.75 6.59
C PHE A 68 -6.14 8.27 5.53
N LYS A 69 -5.65 8.01 4.31
CA LYS A 69 -6.44 7.45 3.21
C LYS A 69 -6.18 5.96 3.07
N THR A 70 -7.23 5.21 2.73
CA THR A 70 -7.15 3.78 2.44
C THR A 70 -7.45 3.53 0.97
N PHE A 71 -6.80 2.51 0.42
CA PHE A 71 -6.96 2.08 -0.97
C PHE A 71 -6.96 0.55 -1.03
N HIS A 72 -8.01 -0.02 -1.62
CA HIS A 72 -8.10 -1.47 -1.83
C HIS A 72 -7.43 -1.85 -3.15
N PHE A 73 -6.63 -2.90 -3.15
CA PHE A 73 -5.96 -3.41 -4.34
C PHE A 73 -5.88 -4.94 -4.34
N THR A 74 -5.73 -5.55 -5.51
CA THR A 74 -5.53 -7.00 -5.66
C THR A 74 -4.13 -7.27 -6.19
N GLY A 75 -3.45 -8.28 -5.64
CA GLY A 75 -2.08 -8.62 -6.02
C GLY A 75 -1.07 -7.54 -5.61
N GLU A 76 -0.76 -6.64 -6.54
CA GLU A 76 0.24 -5.58 -6.37
C GLU A 76 -0.30 -4.22 -6.82
N THR A 77 0.16 -3.16 -6.16
CA THR A 77 -0.06 -1.78 -6.61
C THR A 77 1.23 -0.98 -6.50
N THR A 78 1.24 0.24 -7.05
CA THR A 78 2.37 1.17 -6.91
C THR A 78 1.91 2.36 -6.08
N LEU A 79 2.65 2.68 -5.02
CA LEU A 79 2.53 3.93 -4.29
C LEU A 79 3.62 4.88 -4.80
N SER A 80 3.22 6.01 -5.35
CA SER A 80 4.14 7.00 -5.92
C SER A 80 3.92 8.38 -5.32
N LEU A 81 5.01 9.11 -5.17
CA LEU A 81 5.06 10.51 -4.80
C LEU A 81 5.61 11.29 -5.99
N TRP A 82 4.90 12.33 -6.36
CA TRP A 82 5.20 13.24 -7.44
C TRP A 82 5.27 14.65 -6.89
N ASP A 83 5.98 15.51 -7.58
CA ASP A 83 5.82 16.94 -7.52
C ASP A 83 5.01 17.39 -8.74
N ARG A 84 4.09 18.33 -8.53
CA ARG A 84 3.25 18.87 -9.60
C ARG A 84 3.44 20.35 -9.67
N ASP A 85 4.08 20.85 -10.71
CA ASP A 85 4.23 22.28 -10.96
C ASP A 85 3.09 22.84 -11.84
N PRO A 86 2.02 23.44 -11.27
CA PRO A 86 0.95 24.06 -12.05
C PRO A 86 1.46 25.29 -12.81
N GLY A 87 1.89 25.09 -14.05
CA GLY A 87 2.33 26.14 -14.96
C GLY A 87 3.62 25.82 -15.72
N HIS A 88 4.39 24.85 -15.26
CA HIS A 88 5.65 24.46 -15.90
C HIS A 88 5.61 23.09 -16.59
N TYR A 89 4.48 22.36 -16.49
CA TYR A 89 4.28 21.00 -17.06
C TYR A 89 5.34 19.97 -16.60
N ASN A 90 6.11 20.30 -15.56
CA ASN A 90 7.09 19.41 -14.97
C ASN A 90 6.40 18.69 -13.81
N ASP A 91 5.66 17.64 -14.14
CA ASP A 91 5.20 16.70 -13.12
C ASP A 91 6.33 15.67 -12.90
N ASP A 92 7.10 15.85 -11.83
CA ASP A 92 8.30 15.06 -11.57
C ASP A 92 8.00 13.90 -10.64
N LEU A 93 8.39 12.68 -11.04
CA LEU A 93 8.32 11.51 -10.16
C LEU A 93 9.45 11.60 -9.12
N LEU A 94 9.09 11.95 -7.89
CA LEU A 94 10.04 12.02 -6.77
C LEU A 94 10.48 10.63 -6.30
N GLY A 95 9.53 9.68 -6.25
CA GLY A 95 9.83 8.32 -5.84
C GLY A 95 8.61 7.42 -5.81
N PHE A 96 8.85 6.11 -5.83
CA PHE A 96 7.78 5.12 -5.79
C PHE A 96 8.22 3.84 -5.09
N VAL A 97 7.22 3.06 -4.68
CA VAL A 97 7.42 1.71 -4.15
C VAL A 97 6.32 0.79 -4.65
N LYS A 98 6.70 -0.43 -5.02
CA LYS A 98 5.76 -1.50 -5.30
C LYS A 98 5.26 -2.08 -3.97
N VAL A 99 3.95 -2.18 -3.84
CA VAL A 99 3.26 -2.67 -2.64
C VAL A 99 2.58 -3.98 -3.00
N THR A 100 2.90 -5.04 -2.27
CA THR A 100 2.24 -6.35 -2.37
C THR A 100 1.12 -6.46 -1.35
N GLY A 101 0.18 -7.38 -1.56
CA GLY A 101 -0.93 -7.63 -0.64
C GLY A 101 -0.55 -8.22 0.72
N THR A 102 0.74 -8.40 1.01
CA THR A 102 1.20 -8.92 2.29
C THR A 102 1.06 -7.85 3.38
N PRO A 103 0.37 -8.12 4.50
CA PRO A 103 0.28 -7.17 5.60
C PRO A 103 1.66 -6.74 6.12
N THR A 104 1.78 -5.47 6.52
CA THR A 104 3.04 -4.91 6.99
C THR A 104 2.88 -4.10 8.26
N GLY A 105 3.98 -3.95 9.01
CA GLY A 105 4.16 -2.82 9.90
C GLY A 105 4.19 -1.48 9.13
N ILE A 106 4.40 -0.38 9.85
CA ILE A 106 4.55 0.95 9.23
C ILE A 106 5.84 0.96 8.40
N LYS A 107 5.72 1.36 7.15
CA LYS A 107 6.81 1.57 6.18
C LYS A 107 6.89 3.04 5.79
N SER A 108 8.03 3.41 5.22
CA SER A 108 8.29 4.77 4.75
C SER A 108 8.88 4.76 3.35
N LEU A 109 8.37 5.63 2.48
CA LEU A 109 8.98 6.04 1.22
C LEU A 109 9.62 7.40 1.44
N LYS A 110 10.92 7.52 1.20
CA LYS A 110 11.66 8.79 1.32
C LYS A 110 12.08 9.24 -0.06
N ALA A 111 11.74 10.48 -0.42
CA ALA A 111 12.05 11.06 -1.71
C ALA A 111 12.04 12.59 -1.56
N ASP A 112 13.07 13.25 -2.09
CA ASP A 112 13.20 14.72 -2.13
C ASP A 112 12.72 15.47 -0.88
N GLY A 113 13.33 15.21 0.29
CA GLY A 113 12.94 15.86 1.55
C GLY A 113 11.57 15.44 2.11
N TYR A 114 10.77 14.67 1.37
CA TYR A 114 9.55 14.04 1.85
C TYR A 114 9.79 12.67 2.47
N THR A 115 8.98 12.35 3.48
CA THR A 115 8.82 11.00 4.01
C THR A 115 7.34 10.65 4.08
N LEU A 116 6.91 9.77 3.18
CA LEU A 116 5.55 9.25 3.15
C LEU A 116 5.45 7.95 3.94
N THR A 117 4.51 7.86 4.88
CA THR A 117 4.29 6.67 5.70
C THR A 117 3.05 5.90 5.27
N TYR A 118 3.17 4.58 5.22
CA TYR A 118 2.10 3.69 4.81
C TYR A 118 2.18 2.33 5.52
N ARG A 119 1.11 1.53 5.42
CA ARG A 119 1.10 0.11 5.79
C ARG A 119 0.08 -0.65 4.96
N VAL A 120 0.31 -1.94 4.76
CA VAL A 120 -0.69 -2.86 4.21
C VAL A 120 -1.39 -3.55 5.39
N LEU A 121 -2.73 -3.54 5.34
CA LEU A 121 -3.61 -4.23 6.29
C LEU A 121 -4.07 -5.55 5.69
#